data_AF-A0A2M8FMS5-F1
#
_entry.id   AF-A0A2M8FMS5-F1
#
_cell.length_a   1.000
_cell.length_b   1.000
_cell.length_c   1.000
_cell.angle_alpha   90.00
_cell.angle_beta   90.00
_cell.angle_gamma   90.00
#
_symmetry.space_group_name_H-M   'P 1'
#
loop_
_entity.id
_entity.type
_entity.pdbx_description
1 polymer ?
#
loop_
_entity_poly.entity_id
_entity_poly.type
_entity_poly.pdbx_seq_one_letter_code
_entity_poly.pdbx_strand_id
1 'polypeptide(L)' 'ADKIIIGDYLVPKPKGFWSGLNEIVEFVAGSEHYRNYKNYNANGGIYYLANKAGFKIITEIKNHPSTNHLVMLMK' A
#
# COMPACT_ATOMS: atom_id res chain seq x y z
N ALA A 1 10.20 4.52 17.57
CA ALA A 1 10.89 3.48 16.79
C ALA A 1 11.65 4.18 15.67
N ASP A 2 12.96 3.98 15.60
CA ASP A 2 13.83 4.69 14.63
C ASP A 2 13.91 3.96 13.29
N LYS A 3 13.37 2.73 13.23
CA LYS A 3 13.28 1.88 12.04
C LYS A 3 11.94 1.14 12.02
N ILE A 4 11.27 1.14 10.86
CA ILE A 4 10.00 0.44 10.61
C ILE A 4 10.18 -0.39 9.34
N ILE A 5 9.78 -1.66 9.36
CA ILE A 5 9.75 -2.52 8.17
C ILE A 5 8.28 -2.81 7.84
N ILE A 6 7.89 -2.56 6.60
CA ILE A 6 6.53 -2.78 6.11
C ILE A 6 6.61 -3.78 4.96
N GLY A 7 5.83 -4.86 5.07
CA GLY A 7 5.54 -5.77 3.97
C GLY A 7 4.16 -5.46 3.41
N ASP A 8 4.12 -5.03 2.15
CA ASP A 8 2.93 -4.73 1.39
C ASP A 8 2.87 -5.63 0.14
N TYR A 9 1.68 -5.78 -0.44
CA TYR A 9 1.50 -6.46 -1.72
C TYR A 9 1.66 -5.44 -2.87
N LEU A 10 2.17 -5.88 -4.02
CA LEU A 10 2.27 -5.04 -5.22
C LEU A 10 0.87 -4.63 -5.69
N VAL A 11 0.66 -3.32 -5.64
CA VAL A 11 -0.45 -2.61 -6.27
C VAL A 11 0.11 -1.88 -7.49
N PRO A 12 -0.49 -1.99 -8.69
CA PRO A 12 -1.75 -2.67 -9.01
C PRO A 12 -1.59 -4.16 -9.40
N LYS A 13 -2.54 -4.99 -8.92
CA LYS A 13 -2.71 -6.39 -9.35
C LYS A 13 -3.33 -6.48 -10.77
N PRO A 14 -3.07 -7.56 -11.54
CA PRO A 14 -3.50 -7.71 -12.94
C PRO A 14 -5.01 -7.55 -13.16
N LYS A 15 -5.36 -7.00 -14.33
CA LYS A 15 -6.74 -6.66 -14.75
C LYS A 15 -7.64 -7.91 -14.72
N GLY A 16 -8.69 -7.85 -13.89
CA GLY A 16 -9.66 -8.93 -13.69
C GLY A 16 -10.05 -9.11 -12.21
N PHE A 17 -9.10 -8.92 -11.29
CA PHE A 17 -9.33 -9.07 -9.85
C PHE A 17 -10.19 -7.94 -9.23
N TRP A 18 -10.24 -6.78 -9.90
CA TRP A 18 -10.84 -5.55 -9.38
C TRP A 18 -12.38 -5.48 -9.42
N SER A 19 -13.04 -6.26 -10.29
CA SER A 19 -14.51 -6.19 -10.40
C SER A 19 -15.21 -6.89 -9.23
N GLY A 20 -14.77 -8.10 -8.87
CA GLY A 20 -15.35 -8.85 -7.75
C GLY A 20 -14.90 -8.37 -6.37
N LEU A 21 -13.74 -7.72 -6.28
CA LEU A 21 -13.27 -7.12 -5.03
C LEU A 21 -14.07 -5.87 -4.64
N ASN A 22 -14.51 -5.03 -5.58
CA ASN A 22 -15.26 -3.82 -5.24
C ASN A 22 -16.55 -4.13 -4.45
N GLU A 23 -17.28 -5.16 -4.88
CA GLU A 23 -18.57 -5.54 -4.28
C GLU A 23 -18.39 -6.15 -2.87
N ILE A 24 -17.36 -6.99 -2.70
CA ILE A 24 -17.02 -7.60 -1.40
C ILE A 24 -16.40 -6.56 -0.44
N VAL A 25 -15.61 -5.62 -0.95
CA VAL A 25 -14.96 -4.56 -0.15
C VAL A 25 -15.97 -3.50 0.30
N GLU A 26 -16.94 -3.11 -0.54
CA GLU A 26 -18.03 -2.19 -0.15
C GLU A 26 -18.93 -2.80 0.93
N PHE A 27 -19.15 -4.12 0.89
CA PHE A 27 -19.97 -4.84 1.85
C PHE A 27 -19.26 -5.11 3.20
N VAL A 28 -17.99 -5.52 3.18
CA VAL A 28 -17.28 -5.96 4.40
C VAL A 28 -16.63 -4.81 5.16
N ALA A 29 -16.20 -3.75 4.47
CA ALA A 29 -15.31 -2.76 5.07
C ALA A 29 -16.00 -1.44 5.46
N GLY A 30 -17.23 -1.20 5.00
CA GLY A 30 -17.80 0.15 5.02
C GLY A 30 -17.02 1.10 4.09
N SER A 31 -17.65 2.18 3.63
CA SER A 31 -17.11 3.06 2.58
C SER A 31 -15.70 3.63 2.86
N GLU A 32 -15.27 3.66 4.12
CA GLU A 32 -14.01 4.26 4.55
C GLU A 32 -12.76 3.48 4.13
N HIS A 33 -12.73 2.15 4.26
CA HIS A 33 -11.53 1.37 3.94
C HIS A 33 -11.20 1.41 2.45
N TYR A 34 -12.24 1.36 1.60
CA TYR A 34 -12.09 1.51 0.16
C TYR A 34 -11.65 2.92 -0.23
N ARG A 35 -12.23 3.94 0.40
CA ARG A 35 -11.82 5.34 0.23
C ARG A 35 -10.35 5.54 0.64
N ASN A 36 -9.93 4.97 1.76
CA ASN A 36 -8.56 5.04 2.24
C ASN A 36 -7.59 4.34 1.29
N TYR A 37 -7.96 3.19 0.72
CA TYR A 37 -7.17 2.52 -0.30
C TYR A 37 -7.04 3.35 -1.58
N LYS A 38 -8.15 3.92 -2.11
CA LYS A 38 -8.08 4.82 -3.27
C LYS A 38 -7.21 6.04 -2.99
N ASN A 39 -7.37 6.66 -1.82
CA ASN A 39 -6.57 7.79 -1.40
C ASN A 39 -5.08 7.42 -1.27
N TYR A 40 -4.77 6.25 -0.71
CA TYR A 40 -3.41 5.75 -0.63
C TYR A 40 -2.79 5.62 -2.03
N ASN A 41 -3.48 4.95 -2.95
CA ASN A 41 -3.00 4.77 -4.32
C ASN A 41 -2.87 6.11 -5.08
N ALA A 42 -3.86 7.00 -4.96
CA ALA A 42 -3.89 8.28 -5.66
C ALA A 42 -2.81 9.26 -5.18
N ASN A 43 -2.43 9.20 -3.90
CA ASN A 43 -1.42 10.09 -3.34
C ASN A 43 0.02 9.58 -3.50
N GLY A 44 0.25 8.44 -4.15
CA GLY A 44 1.60 7.88 -4.34
C GLY A 44 2.02 6.83 -3.30
N GLY A 45 1.04 6.23 -2.62
CA GLY A 45 1.22 5.07 -1.75
C GLY A 45 2.14 5.33 -0.56
N ILE A 46 3.03 4.37 -0.30
CA ILE A 46 3.88 4.38 0.89
C ILE A 46 4.87 5.55 0.92
N TYR A 47 5.28 6.06 -0.24
CA TYR A 47 6.17 7.22 -0.33
C TYR A 47 5.53 8.50 0.23
N TYR A 48 4.24 8.69 -0.03
CA TYR A 48 3.50 9.84 0.49
C TYR A 48 3.33 9.74 2.00
N LEU A 49 2.97 8.55 2.51
CA LEU A 49 2.84 8.34 3.94
C LEU A 49 4.18 8.51 4.68
N ALA A 50 5.26 7.96 4.13
CA ALA A 50 6.60 8.10 4.70
C ALA A 50 7.01 9.59 4.79
N ASN A 51 6.90 10.34 3.69
CA ASN A 51 7.21 11.77 3.70
C ASN A 51 6.32 12.56 4.67
N LYS A 52 5.02 12.32 4.66
CA LYS A 52 4.07 13.01 5.56
C LYS A 52 4.35 12.74 7.03
N ALA A 53 4.84 11.54 7.36
CA ALA A 53 5.22 11.15 8.72
C ALA A 53 6.66 11.56 9.10
N GLY A 54 7.42 12.16 8.17
CA GLY A 54 8.81 12.56 8.38
C GLY A 54 9.80 11.39 8.38
N PHE A 55 9.48 10.29 7.71
CA PHE A 55 10.37 9.14 7.53
C PHE A 55 10.96 9.12 6.12
N LYS A 56 12.20 8.62 6.02
CA LYS A 56 12.88 8.31 4.77
C LYS A 56 12.79 6.83 4.48
N ILE A 57 12.56 6.47 3.22
CA ILE A 57 12.67 5.08 2.77
C ILE A 57 14.14 4.79 2.50
N ILE A 58 14.73 3.85 3.23
CA ILE A 58 16.16 3.52 3.15
C ILE A 58 16.39 2.23 2.36
N THR A 59 15.43 1.31 2.38
CA THR A 59 15.50 0.06 1.62
C THR A 59 14.14 -0.26 1.06
N GLU A 60 14.13 -0.71 -0.20
CA GLU A 60 12.92 -1.09 -0.91
C GLU A 60 13.22 -2.35 -1.73
N ILE A 61 12.44 -3.41 -1.48
CA ILE A 61 12.52 -4.66 -2.23
C ILE A 61 11.17 -4.85 -2.92
N LYS A 62 11.19 -4.90 -4.25
CA LYS A 62 10.02 -5.17 -5.08
C LYS A 62 10.24 -6.45 -5.86
N ASN A 63 9.16 -7.13 -6.24
CA ASN A 63 9.14 -8.22 -7.21
C ASN A 63 9.91 -9.49 -6.80
N HIS A 64 10.12 -9.72 -5.51
CA HIS A 64 10.72 -10.96 -5.00
C HIS A 64 9.84 -11.63 -3.92
N PRO A 65 8.83 -12.46 -4.29
CA PRO A 65 8.21 -12.72 -5.61
C PRO A 65 7.39 -11.53 -6.17
N SER A 66 6.88 -11.67 -7.39
CA SER A 66 6.19 -10.65 -8.24
C SER A 66 4.94 -9.98 -7.64
N THR A 67 4.60 -10.25 -6.38
CA THR A 67 3.53 -9.60 -5.63
C THR A 67 4.00 -8.93 -4.34
N ASN A 68 5.30 -8.93 -4.03
CA ASN A 68 5.82 -8.44 -2.76
C ASN A 68 6.47 -7.07 -2.91
N HIS A 69 6.19 -6.21 -1.94
CA HIS A 69 6.77 -4.89 -1.78
C HIS A 69 7.17 -4.71 -0.31
N LEU A 70 8.47 -4.77 -0.01
CA LEU A 70 9.01 -4.53 1.32
C LEU A 70 9.67 -3.16 1.35
N VAL A 71 9.33 -2.33 2.33
CA VAL A 71 10.02 -1.06 2.58
C VAL A 71 10.54 -0.97 4.01
N MET A 72 11.73 -0.40 4.16
CA MET A 72 12.30 -0.01 5.43
C MET A 72 12.30 1.51 5.54
N LEU A 73 11.60 2.02 6.55
CA LEU A 73 11.50 3.44 6.88
C LEU A 73 12.40 3.75 8.08
N MET A 74 13.07 4.90 8.06
CA MET A 74 13.80 5.44 9.21
C MET A 74 13.49 6.93 9.39
N LYS A 75 13.51 7.40 10.63
CA LYS A 75 13.25 8.82 10.96
C LYS A 75 14.54 9.64 10.97
#